data_AF-S6F7P4-F1
#
_entry.id   AF-S6F7P4-F1
#
_cell.length_a   1.000
_cell.length_b   1.000
_cell.length_c   1.000
_cell.angle_alpha   90.00
_cell.angle_beta   90.00
_cell.angle_gamma   90.00
#
_symmetry.space_group_name_H-M   'P 1'
#
loop_
_entity.id
_entity.type
_entity.pdbx_description
1 polymer ?
#
loop_
_entity_poly.entity_id
_entity_poly.type
_entity_poly.pdbx_seq_one_letter_code
_entity_poly.pdbx_strand_id
1 'polypeptide(L)'
;MIKRILMLALATTTIFSLTLPFSYKAVQAQENTCIVETPSEGVKTFTSSDTAYADYNCFKTNLSVTFIEDQHNNQLTALVSTEGSFIPSGLSRVGGYYQADMYWPSKYYTTLTTYDRNNRVKITKSIPTNQIDTVSVSETMGYSIGGSLSIEYGKEGPKAGGGINGSYTAQRSVTYDQPDYRTLLMKDSVNSASWEVAFNATKDGYDRDSYHGIYGNQLFMRYRLYNTGINNLTTDNNLSSLIVGGFSPKVVIALTAPKGTEESTVKVEYNRFNDQYRLRWSGTEWYGENNRNSRIDSSSESFILNWKNHTVEHAGY
;
A
#
# COMPACT_ATOMS: atom_id res chain seq x y z
N MET A 1 -45.14 -56.65 6.00
CA MET A 1 -44.74 -57.82 5.17
C MET A 1 -43.86 -57.30 4.05
N ILE A 2 -42.66 -57.86 3.96
CA ILE A 2 -41.55 -57.50 3.06
C ILE A 2 -41.97 -57.55 1.58
N LYS A 3 -41.51 -56.58 0.77
CA LYS A 3 -40.92 -56.88 -0.56
C LYS A 3 -40.12 -55.68 -1.10
N ARG A 4 -38.80 -55.86 -1.08
CA ARG A 4 -37.84 -55.13 -1.92
C ARG A 4 -38.09 -55.53 -3.37
N ILE A 5 -38.12 -54.56 -4.28
CA ILE A 5 -37.88 -54.78 -5.70
C ILE A 5 -36.69 -53.93 -6.09
N LEU A 6 -35.61 -54.63 -6.39
CA LEU A 6 -34.43 -54.13 -7.09
C LEU A 6 -34.83 -53.98 -8.56
N MET A 7 -34.66 -52.81 -9.17
CA MET A 7 -34.65 -52.68 -10.62
C MET A 7 -33.34 -52.07 -11.09
N LEU A 8 -32.67 -52.85 -11.95
CA LEU A 8 -31.60 -52.48 -12.86
C LEU A 8 -31.89 -51.14 -13.54
N ALA A 9 -30.93 -50.22 -13.51
CA ALA A 9 -30.87 -49.11 -14.46
C ALA A 9 -29.80 -49.42 -15.50
N LEU A 10 -30.28 -49.63 -16.72
CA LEU A 10 -29.56 -49.91 -17.94
C LEU A 10 -28.77 -48.67 -18.38
N ALA A 11 -27.50 -48.85 -18.73
CA ALA A 11 -26.68 -47.82 -19.34
C ALA A 11 -27.14 -47.58 -20.78
N THR A 12 -27.51 -46.34 -21.11
CA THR A 12 -27.64 -45.86 -22.49
C THR A 12 -26.83 -44.59 -22.63
N THR A 13 -25.80 -44.69 -23.46
CA THR A 13 -24.96 -43.61 -23.97
C THR A 13 -25.76 -42.72 -24.93
N THR A 14 -25.76 -41.41 -24.68
CA THR A 14 -25.97 -40.40 -25.71
C THR A 14 -24.89 -39.33 -25.59
N ILE A 15 -24.06 -39.26 -26.63
CA ILE A 15 -23.07 -38.22 -26.89
C ILE A 15 -23.83 -37.03 -27.47
N PHE A 16 -23.81 -35.85 -26.84
CA PHE A 16 -24.04 -34.58 -27.53
C PHE A 16 -23.40 -33.39 -26.79
N SER A 17 -22.63 -32.62 -27.57
CA SER A 17 -22.22 -31.22 -27.39
C SER A 17 -21.41 -30.84 -26.13
N LEU A 18 -20.10 -30.71 -26.33
CA LEU A 18 -19.24 -29.81 -25.55
C LEU A 18 -19.76 -28.37 -25.69
N THR A 19 -20.44 -27.88 -24.67
CA THR A 19 -20.48 -26.45 -24.36
C THR A 19 -19.81 -26.30 -23.01
N LEU A 20 -18.67 -25.61 -22.99
CA LEU A 20 -17.99 -25.25 -21.75
C LEU A 20 -18.93 -24.32 -20.97
N PRO A 21 -19.37 -24.66 -19.75
CA PRO A 21 -19.97 -23.66 -18.90
C PRO A 21 -18.84 -22.72 -18.48
N PHE A 22 -18.84 -21.51 -19.03
CA PHE A 22 -18.26 -20.36 -18.35
C PHE A 22 -19.03 -20.20 -17.04
N SER A 23 -18.60 -20.90 -16.00
CA SER A 23 -18.97 -20.57 -14.64
C SER A 23 -18.29 -19.25 -14.31
N TYR A 24 -19.00 -18.14 -14.52
CA TYR A 24 -18.75 -16.92 -13.77
C TYR A 24 -18.90 -17.31 -12.30
N LYS A 25 -17.78 -17.57 -11.62
CA LYS A 25 -17.79 -17.46 -10.17
C LYS A 25 -18.05 -16.00 -9.90
N ALA A 26 -19.29 -15.67 -9.58
CA ALA A 26 -19.56 -14.49 -8.78
C ALA A 26 -18.67 -14.63 -7.55
N VAL A 27 -17.62 -13.80 -7.48
CA VAL A 27 -16.88 -13.59 -6.25
C VAL A 27 -17.90 -12.91 -5.34
N GLN A 28 -18.56 -13.69 -4.49
CA GLN A 28 -19.27 -13.11 -3.37
C GLN A 28 -18.21 -12.39 -2.53
N ALA A 29 -18.50 -11.13 -2.20
CA ALA A 29 -17.70 -10.34 -1.28
C ALA A 29 -17.39 -11.19 -0.05
N GLN A 30 -16.12 -11.27 0.30
CA GLN A 30 -15.66 -11.96 1.49
C GLN A 30 -16.29 -11.23 2.69
N GLU A 31 -17.15 -11.94 3.44
CA GLU A 31 -17.79 -11.41 4.63
C GLU A 31 -16.73 -10.79 5.56
N ASN A 32 -16.99 -9.55 6.01
CA ASN A 32 -16.24 -8.83 7.04
C ASN A 32 -16.03 -9.74 8.25
N THR A 33 -14.89 -10.41 8.32
CA THR A 33 -14.60 -11.43 9.33
C THR A 33 -13.99 -10.72 10.52
N CYS A 34 -14.81 -10.48 11.55
CA CYS A 34 -14.35 -10.00 12.85
C CYS A 34 -13.57 -11.13 13.54
N ILE A 35 -12.24 -11.00 13.58
CA ILE A 35 -11.38 -11.94 14.31
C ILE A 35 -11.22 -11.40 15.74
N VAL A 36 -11.65 -12.20 16.72
CA VAL A 36 -11.47 -11.93 18.15
C VAL A 36 -10.16 -12.57 18.59
N GLU A 37 -9.20 -11.76 19.04
CA GLU A 37 -7.97 -12.26 19.66
C GLU A 37 -8.11 -12.28 21.20
N THR A 38 -7.44 -13.24 21.82
CA THR A 38 -7.68 -13.76 23.18
C THR A 38 -7.53 -12.69 24.27
N PRO A 39 -8.40 -12.66 25.31
CA PRO A 39 -8.34 -11.65 26.37
C PRO A 39 -7.08 -11.79 27.22
N SER A 40 -6.24 -10.75 27.23
CA SER A 40 -5.27 -10.51 28.31
C SER A 40 -5.88 -9.51 29.29
N GLU A 41 -6.04 -9.90 30.56
CA GLU A 41 -6.28 -9.00 31.70
C GLU A 41 -7.27 -7.83 31.46
N GLY A 42 -8.47 -8.12 30.92
CA GLY A 42 -9.53 -7.11 30.79
C GLY A 42 -9.48 -6.25 29.52
N VAL A 43 -8.60 -6.57 28.57
CA VAL A 43 -8.56 -5.95 27.23
C VAL A 43 -9.06 -6.92 26.17
N LYS A 44 -9.88 -6.43 25.23
CA LYS A 44 -10.35 -7.17 24.05
C LYS A 44 -9.98 -6.43 22.78
N THR A 45 -9.67 -7.18 21.73
CA THR A 45 -9.29 -6.64 20.42
C THR A 45 -10.18 -7.21 19.33
N PHE A 46 -10.58 -6.36 18.40
CA PHE A 46 -11.43 -6.72 17.27
C PHE A 46 -10.80 -6.17 16.00
N THR A 47 -10.52 -7.03 15.02
CA THR A 47 -9.98 -6.59 13.74
C THR A 47 -11.04 -6.67 12.65
N SER A 48 -11.20 -5.59 11.90
CA SER A 48 -12.08 -5.49 10.74
C SER A 48 -11.33 -4.76 9.61
N SER A 49 -11.70 -5.04 8.36
CA SER A 49 -11.10 -4.40 7.20
C SER A 49 -12.07 -4.34 6.04
N ASP A 50 -11.94 -3.31 5.22
CA ASP A 50 -12.64 -3.21 3.94
C ASP A 50 -11.69 -2.71 2.84
N THR A 51 -12.03 -2.98 1.58
CA THR A 51 -11.21 -2.65 0.42
C THR A 51 -12.03 -1.94 -0.65
N ALA A 52 -11.51 -0.79 -1.08
CA ALA A 52 -11.98 -0.05 -2.24
C ALA A 52 -11.02 -0.22 -3.43
N TYR A 53 -11.55 -0.06 -4.64
CA TYR A 53 -10.77 -0.11 -5.87
C TYR A 53 -11.18 1.03 -6.80
N ALA A 54 -10.21 1.90 -7.12
CA ALA A 54 -10.41 3.02 -8.03
C ALA A 54 -10.08 2.59 -9.47
N ASP A 55 -11.10 2.21 -10.24
CA ASP A 55 -10.96 1.64 -11.58
C ASP A 55 -10.11 2.48 -12.54
N TYR A 56 -10.26 3.81 -12.52
CA TYR A 56 -9.57 4.70 -13.46
C TYR A 56 -8.05 4.67 -13.33
N ASN A 57 -7.54 4.60 -12.09
CA ASN A 57 -6.10 4.59 -11.80
C ASN A 57 -5.59 3.20 -11.40
N CYS A 58 -6.48 2.22 -11.26
CA CYS A 58 -6.22 0.88 -10.76
C CYS A 58 -5.60 0.84 -9.35
N PHE A 59 -6.00 1.78 -8.49
CA PHE A 59 -5.48 1.83 -7.12
C PHE A 59 -6.35 0.95 -6.22
N LYS A 60 -5.72 0.06 -5.46
CA LYS A 60 -6.37 -0.74 -4.44
C LYS A 60 -6.12 -0.08 -3.08
N THR A 61 -7.18 0.25 -2.37
CA THR A 61 -7.12 0.86 -1.04
C THR A 61 -7.76 -0.08 -0.04
N ASN A 62 -6.95 -0.69 0.82
CA ASN A 62 -7.41 -1.47 1.97
C ASN A 62 -7.22 -0.63 3.24
N LEU A 63 -8.24 -0.61 4.09
CA LEU A 63 -8.13 -0.11 5.46
C LEU A 63 -8.41 -1.25 6.44
N SER A 64 -7.40 -1.63 7.22
CA SER A 64 -7.51 -2.63 8.29
C SER A 64 -7.41 -1.95 9.65
N VAL A 65 -8.40 -2.17 10.50
CA VAL A 65 -8.53 -1.51 11.80
C VAL A 65 -8.60 -2.57 12.90
N THR A 66 -7.76 -2.43 13.92
CA THR A 66 -7.85 -3.18 15.18
C THR A 66 -8.40 -2.25 16.25
N PHE A 67 -9.67 -2.45 16.63
CA PHE A 67 -10.30 -1.78 17.75
C PHE A 67 -9.85 -2.42 19.07
N ILE A 68 -9.64 -1.61 20.09
CA ILE A 68 -9.15 -2.04 21.40
C ILE A 68 -10.12 -1.56 22.47
N GLU A 69 -10.80 -2.51 23.11
CA GLU A 69 -11.61 -2.29 24.30
C GLU A 69 -10.75 -2.55 25.55
N ASP A 70 -10.35 -1.49 26.23
CA ASP A 70 -9.62 -1.56 27.49
C ASP A 70 -10.46 -0.95 28.62
N GLN A 71 -10.79 -1.75 29.63
CA GLN A 71 -11.56 -1.32 30.80
C GLN A 71 -10.79 -0.29 31.66
N HIS A 72 -9.46 -0.30 31.60
CA HIS A 72 -8.58 0.59 32.34
C HIS A 72 -8.24 1.89 31.58
N ASN A 73 -8.65 2.00 30.32
CA ASN A 73 -8.52 3.23 29.53
C ASN A 73 -9.83 4.04 29.57
N ASN A 74 -9.74 5.36 29.65
CA ASN A 74 -10.89 6.26 29.59
C ASN A 74 -11.27 6.67 28.15
N GLN A 75 -10.48 6.27 27.15
CA GLN A 75 -10.70 6.51 25.72
C GLN A 75 -10.88 5.20 24.96
N LEU A 76 -11.57 5.28 23.83
CA LEU A 76 -11.55 4.25 22.79
C LEU A 76 -10.23 4.36 22.03
N THR A 77 -9.63 3.23 21.66
CA THR A 77 -8.38 3.19 20.89
C THR A 77 -8.53 2.28 19.68
N ALA A 78 -7.96 2.67 18.55
CA ALA A 78 -7.86 1.80 17.38
C ALA A 78 -6.50 1.97 16.69
N LEU A 79 -5.96 0.85 16.17
CA LEU A 79 -4.79 0.85 15.29
C LEU A 79 -5.27 0.68 13.86
N VAL A 80 -5.02 1.67 13.02
CA VAL A 80 -5.49 1.73 11.63
C VAL A 80 -4.30 1.54 10.70
N SER A 81 -4.39 0.59 9.78
CA SER A 81 -3.33 0.18 8.85
C SER A 81 -3.82 0.20 7.41
N THR A 82 -2.95 0.60 6.48
CA THR A 82 -3.22 0.50 5.03
C THR A 82 -2.76 -0.82 4.40
N GLU A 83 -2.32 -1.78 5.22
CA GLU A 83 -1.83 -3.07 4.76
C GLU A 83 -2.78 -3.75 3.76
N GLY A 84 -2.22 -4.27 2.67
CA GLY A 84 -2.99 -4.89 1.58
C GLY A 84 -3.44 -3.92 0.48
N SER A 85 -3.14 -2.62 0.62
CA SER A 85 -3.24 -1.61 -0.44
C SER A 85 -2.15 -1.78 -1.51
N PHE A 86 -2.42 -1.28 -2.72
CA PHE A 86 -1.48 -1.32 -3.83
C PHE A 86 -1.69 -0.15 -4.80
N ILE A 87 -0.60 0.52 -5.14
CA ILE A 87 -0.51 1.58 -6.13
C ILE A 87 0.35 1.04 -7.28
N PRO A 88 -0.22 0.77 -8.48
CA PRO A 88 0.58 0.33 -9.63
C PRO A 88 1.62 1.39 -9.99
N SER A 89 2.73 0.99 -10.63
CA SER A 89 3.79 1.94 -11.01
C SER A 89 3.38 2.95 -12.08
N GLY A 90 2.43 2.58 -12.94
CA GLY A 90 2.08 3.38 -14.13
C GLY A 90 3.25 3.60 -15.07
N LEU A 91 4.28 2.75 -14.98
CA LEU A 91 5.41 2.75 -15.88
C LEU A 91 4.91 2.60 -17.31
N SER A 92 5.28 3.53 -18.18
CA SER A 92 5.02 3.42 -19.60
C SER A 92 6.21 3.91 -20.40
N ARG A 93 6.44 3.26 -21.54
CA ARG A 93 7.52 3.60 -22.47
C ARG A 93 6.94 3.77 -23.85
N VAL A 94 7.30 4.86 -24.51
CA VAL A 94 6.90 5.16 -25.88
C VAL A 94 8.13 5.66 -26.63
N GLY A 95 8.27 5.33 -27.90
CA GLY A 95 9.46 5.73 -28.65
C GLY A 95 9.63 4.99 -29.94
N GLY A 96 10.77 5.24 -30.57
CA GLY A 96 11.17 4.63 -31.83
C GLY A 96 12.69 4.64 -31.99
N TYR A 97 13.15 4.87 -33.22
CA TYR A 97 14.56 4.76 -33.54
C TYR A 97 15.43 5.85 -32.90
N TYR A 98 15.03 7.12 -33.03
CA TYR A 98 15.84 8.29 -32.63
C TYR A 98 15.38 8.97 -31.33
N GLN A 99 14.33 8.46 -30.69
CA GLN A 99 13.81 9.01 -29.44
C GLN A 99 13.05 7.97 -28.64
N ALA A 100 12.99 8.17 -27.32
CA ALA A 100 12.06 7.49 -26.44
C ALA A 100 11.73 8.33 -25.22
N ASP A 101 10.57 8.08 -24.64
CA ASP A 101 10.10 8.63 -23.39
C ASP A 101 9.73 7.46 -22.45
N MET A 102 10.13 7.58 -21.20
CA MET A 102 9.75 6.69 -20.11
C MET A 102 9.06 7.52 -19.04
N TYR A 103 7.78 7.25 -18.82
CA TYR A 103 7.04 7.80 -17.69
C TYR A 103 7.17 6.84 -16.53
N TRP A 104 7.72 7.31 -15.41
CA TRP A 104 8.12 6.46 -14.29
C TRP A 104 7.77 7.12 -12.95
N PRO A 105 7.38 6.34 -11.92
CA PRO A 105 6.88 6.88 -10.66
C PRO A 105 8.02 7.45 -9.82
N SER A 106 8.23 8.77 -9.87
CA SER A 106 9.26 9.43 -9.07
C SER A 106 8.86 9.55 -7.60
N LYS A 107 7.55 9.53 -7.29
CA LYS A 107 7.04 9.58 -5.91
C LYS A 107 5.71 8.85 -5.74
N TYR A 108 5.52 8.31 -4.55
CA TYR A 108 4.23 7.88 -4.01
C TYR A 108 3.89 8.69 -2.76
N TYR A 109 2.62 9.01 -2.59
CA TYR A 109 2.10 9.66 -1.39
C TYR A 109 0.99 8.83 -0.79
N THR A 110 0.98 8.79 0.54
CA THR A 110 -0.10 8.21 1.34
C THR A 110 -0.51 9.23 2.38
N THR A 111 -1.78 9.58 2.43
CA THR A 111 -2.33 10.46 3.47
C THR A 111 -3.54 9.81 4.11
N LEU A 112 -3.55 9.76 5.43
CA LEU A 112 -4.71 9.39 6.22
C LEU A 112 -5.21 10.64 6.93
N THR A 113 -6.50 10.92 6.78
CA THR A 113 -7.16 12.03 7.48
C THR A 113 -8.39 11.52 8.20
N THR A 114 -8.55 11.90 9.47
CA THR A 114 -9.71 11.52 10.27
C THR A 114 -10.71 12.65 10.37
N TYR A 115 -11.99 12.31 10.26
CA TYR A 115 -13.12 13.21 10.40
C TYR A 115 -14.16 12.60 11.33
N ASP A 116 -14.73 13.41 12.21
CA ASP A 116 -15.98 13.10 12.90
C ASP A 116 -16.77 14.38 13.11
N ARG A 117 -18.08 14.25 13.39
CA ARG A 117 -19.01 15.37 13.50
C ARG A 117 -18.54 16.48 14.44
N ASN A 118 -17.68 16.15 15.41
CA ASN A 118 -17.19 17.07 16.43
C ASN A 118 -15.64 17.14 16.53
N ASN A 119 -14.90 16.59 15.56
CA ASN A 119 -13.42 16.52 15.58
C ASN A 119 -12.83 15.97 16.89
N ARG A 120 -13.49 14.97 17.48
CA ARG A 120 -13.09 14.32 18.73
C ARG A 120 -12.18 13.14 18.53
N VAL A 121 -12.16 12.54 17.33
CA VAL A 121 -11.23 11.45 17.00
C VAL A 121 -9.88 12.05 16.64
N LYS A 122 -8.82 11.57 17.31
CA LYS A 122 -7.47 12.11 17.17
C LYS A 122 -6.45 11.05 16.82
N ILE A 123 -5.57 11.38 15.87
CA ILE A 123 -4.31 10.67 15.65
C ILE A 123 -3.36 11.02 16.81
N THR A 124 -2.83 9.99 17.46
CA THR A 124 -1.92 10.15 18.61
C THR A 124 -0.50 9.69 18.29
N LYS A 125 -0.34 8.75 17.35
CA LYS A 125 0.94 8.28 16.82
C LYS A 125 0.77 7.82 15.38
N SER A 126 1.86 7.90 14.62
CA SER A 126 1.93 7.54 13.21
C SER A 126 3.26 6.82 12.94
N ILE A 127 3.23 5.69 12.23
CA ILE A 127 4.42 4.97 11.75
C ILE A 127 4.30 4.63 10.26
N PRO A 128 5.41 4.55 9.51
CA PRO A 128 6.79 4.73 9.96
C PRO A 128 7.14 6.18 10.29
N THR A 129 8.04 6.38 11.25
CA THR A 129 8.63 7.69 11.59
C THR A 129 9.89 7.95 10.75
N ASN A 130 10.39 9.19 10.77
CA ASN A 130 11.63 9.52 10.07
C ASN A 130 12.82 8.86 10.77
N GLN A 131 13.45 7.90 10.10
CA GLN A 131 14.68 7.24 10.53
C GLN A 131 15.88 7.73 9.70
N ILE A 132 17.09 7.34 10.11
CA ILE A 132 18.30 7.45 9.27
C ILE A 132 18.07 6.60 8.01
N ASP A 133 18.56 7.05 6.85
CA ASP A 133 18.31 6.41 5.56
C ASP A 133 18.60 4.89 5.58
N THR A 134 17.54 4.09 5.44
CA THR A 134 17.63 2.62 5.30
C THR A 134 16.87 2.14 4.08
N VAL A 135 17.39 1.07 3.47
CA VAL A 135 16.70 0.36 2.37
C VAL A 135 15.49 -0.42 2.88
N SER A 136 15.49 -0.82 4.16
CA SER A 136 14.40 -1.56 4.79
C SER A 136 13.79 -0.72 5.91
N VAL A 137 12.49 -0.46 5.81
CA VAL A 137 11.72 0.23 6.85
C VAL A 137 11.10 -0.84 7.74
N SER A 138 11.34 -0.79 9.05
CA SER A 138 10.72 -1.72 10.01
C SER A 138 10.40 -1.04 11.35
N GLU A 139 9.11 -0.87 11.65
CA GLU A 139 8.62 -0.32 12.91
C GLU A 139 7.39 -1.11 13.41
N THR A 140 7.25 -1.25 14.72
CA THR A 140 6.08 -1.86 15.36
C THR A 140 5.46 -0.87 16.33
N MET A 141 4.17 -0.57 16.13
CA MET A 141 3.36 0.18 17.10
C MET A 141 2.69 -0.82 18.03
N GLY A 142 3.02 -0.74 19.31
CA GLY A 142 2.48 -1.59 20.37
C GLY A 142 1.56 -0.83 21.32
N TYR A 143 0.47 -1.47 21.72
CA TYR A 143 -0.47 -1.01 22.74
C TYR A 143 -0.36 -1.89 23.99
N SER A 144 -0.36 -1.26 25.16
CA SER A 144 -0.39 -1.94 26.47
C SER A 144 -1.60 -1.47 27.28
N ILE A 145 -2.04 -2.35 28.19
CA ILE A 145 -3.13 -2.10 29.14
C ILE A 145 -2.95 -0.74 29.84
N GLY A 146 -4.03 0.01 30.00
CA GLY A 146 -4.07 1.36 30.52
C GLY A 146 -3.88 2.46 29.45
N GLY A 147 -3.87 2.11 28.16
CA GLY A 147 -3.80 3.09 27.08
C GLY A 147 -2.39 3.50 26.62
N SER A 148 -1.34 2.80 27.05
CA SER A 148 0.03 3.15 26.68
C SER A 148 0.36 2.72 25.25
N LEU A 149 0.86 3.66 24.43
CA LEU A 149 1.31 3.41 23.06
C LEU A 149 2.81 3.62 22.93
N SER A 150 3.52 2.65 22.34
CA SER A 150 4.96 2.70 22.13
C SER A 150 5.34 2.24 20.72
N ILE A 151 6.50 2.68 20.26
CA ILE A 151 7.03 2.34 18.94
C ILE A 151 8.36 1.62 19.16
N GLU A 152 8.48 0.43 18.61
CA GLU A 152 9.72 -0.33 18.55
C GLU A 152 10.31 -0.28 17.14
N TYR A 153 11.62 -0.11 17.08
CA TYR A 153 12.37 -0.05 15.83
C TYR A 153 12.99 -1.41 15.56
N GLY A 154 12.63 -2.02 14.43
CA GLY A 154 13.23 -3.28 13.99
C GLY A 154 14.70 -3.07 13.63
N LYS A 155 15.61 -3.82 14.28
CA LYS A 155 17.02 -3.83 13.88
C LYS A 155 17.20 -4.69 12.62
N GLU A 156 17.33 -4.02 11.47
CA GLU A 156 17.76 -4.53 10.15
C GLU A 156 17.02 -5.75 9.54
N GLY A 157 16.20 -5.48 8.53
CA GLY A 157 15.82 -6.41 7.46
C GLY A 157 14.93 -7.60 7.84
N PRO A 158 14.43 -8.37 6.86
CA PRO A 158 13.54 -9.50 7.09
C PRO A 158 14.33 -10.68 7.68
N LYS A 159 14.63 -10.63 8.98
CA LYS A 159 14.90 -11.84 9.76
C LYS A 159 13.56 -12.47 10.11
N ALA A 160 13.16 -13.43 9.28
CA ALA A 160 12.21 -14.45 9.69
C ALA A 160 12.73 -15.08 11.02
N GLY A 161 11.94 -14.91 12.08
CA GLY A 161 12.14 -15.58 13.37
C GLY A 161 13.21 -14.95 14.26
N GLY A 162 12.81 -14.10 15.20
CA GLY A 162 13.73 -13.61 16.23
C GLY A 162 13.14 -12.58 17.19
N GLY A 163 12.29 -13.02 18.12
CA GLY A 163 12.05 -12.39 19.42
C GLY A 163 11.57 -10.93 19.45
N ILE A 164 10.26 -10.73 19.25
CA ILE A 164 9.55 -9.50 19.65
C ILE A 164 9.48 -9.50 21.18
N ASN A 165 10.24 -8.64 21.85
CA ASN A 165 10.44 -8.64 23.30
C ASN A 165 9.61 -7.54 24.02
N GLY A 166 8.36 -7.33 23.60
CA GLY A 166 7.38 -6.47 24.28
C GLY A 166 6.08 -7.22 24.50
N SER A 167 5.59 -7.28 25.74
CA SER A 167 4.28 -7.88 26.09
C SER A 167 3.13 -6.96 25.67
N TYR A 168 3.02 -6.64 24.38
CA TYR A 168 1.93 -5.83 23.87
C TYR A 168 0.63 -6.61 23.90
N THR A 169 -0.43 -5.94 24.31
CA THR A 169 -1.79 -6.44 24.27
C THR A 169 -2.37 -6.40 22.86
N ALA A 170 -1.94 -5.42 22.05
CA ALA A 170 -2.22 -5.35 20.61
C ALA A 170 -1.04 -4.69 19.90
N GLN A 171 -0.78 -5.06 18.65
CA GLN A 171 0.29 -4.44 17.88
C GLN A 171 0.01 -4.42 16.37
N ARG A 172 0.61 -3.46 15.67
CA ARG A 172 0.67 -3.42 14.21
C ARG A 172 2.07 -3.01 13.77
N SER A 173 2.63 -3.74 12.82
CA SER A 173 3.99 -3.53 12.31
C SER A 173 3.98 -3.06 10.87
N VAL A 174 4.88 -2.17 10.51
CA VAL A 174 5.21 -1.75 9.15
C VAL A 174 6.55 -2.39 8.79
N THR A 175 6.58 -3.16 7.69
CA THR A 175 7.83 -3.65 7.10
C THR A 175 7.74 -3.62 5.58
N TYR A 176 8.69 -2.97 4.92
CA TYR A 176 8.87 -3.02 3.46
C TYR A 176 10.27 -2.58 3.04
N ASP A 177 10.71 -3.05 1.88
CA ASP A 177 11.94 -2.61 1.24
C ASP A 177 11.67 -1.52 0.20
N GLN A 178 12.56 -0.53 0.14
CA GLN A 178 12.47 0.65 -0.73
C GLN A 178 13.79 0.90 -1.47
N PRO A 179 14.23 -0.02 -2.35
CA PRO A 179 15.46 0.18 -3.11
C PRO A 179 15.34 1.44 -3.99
N ASP A 180 16.35 2.31 -3.91
CA ASP A 180 16.42 3.61 -4.60
C ASP A 180 15.39 4.66 -4.16
N TYR A 181 14.54 4.37 -3.16
CA TYR A 181 13.54 5.31 -2.61
C TYR A 181 13.81 5.60 -1.14
N ARG A 182 13.23 6.70 -0.65
CA ARG A 182 13.21 7.06 0.76
C ARG A 182 11.79 7.39 1.20
N THR A 183 11.41 6.91 2.39
CA THR A 183 10.17 7.27 3.06
C THR A 183 10.40 8.43 4.02
N LEU A 184 9.53 9.43 3.94
CA LEU A 184 9.47 10.56 4.86
C LEU A 184 8.05 10.71 5.41
N LEU A 185 7.90 10.79 6.73
CA LEU A 185 6.72 11.31 7.39
C LEU A 185 6.70 12.83 7.21
N MET A 186 5.83 13.29 6.31
CA MET A 186 5.71 14.69 5.88
C MET A 186 4.83 15.51 6.82
N LYS A 187 3.82 14.87 7.41
CA LYS A 187 2.87 15.49 8.32
C LYS A 187 2.46 14.48 9.38
N ASP A 188 2.43 14.92 10.63
CA ASP A 188 1.90 14.18 11.76
C ASP A 188 1.16 15.16 12.67
N SER A 189 -0.16 15.17 12.57
CA SER A 189 -1.03 16.12 13.25
C SER A 189 -2.24 15.40 13.86
N VAL A 190 -2.98 16.09 14.71
CA VAL A 190 -4.10 15.51 15.47
C VAL A 190 -5.19 14.85 14.61
N ASN A 191 -5.29 15.16 13.32
CA ASN A 191 -6.31 14.60 12.44
C ASN A 191 -5.77 14.13 11.08
N SER A 192 -4.47 14.22 10.84
CA SER A 192 -3.90 13.94 9.53
C SER A 192 -2.44 13.53 9.65
N ALA A 193 -2.10 12.43 8.98
CA ALA A 193 -0.74 11.95 8.83
C ALA A 193 -0.44 11.64 7.35
N SER A 194 0.73 12.02 6.87
CA SER A 194 1.11 11.89 5.45
C SER A 194 2.54 11.40 5.29
N TRP A 195 2.74 10.47 4.36
CA TRP A 195 4.03 9.91 3.99
C TRP A 195 4.33 10.18 2.51
N GLU A 196 5.58 10.54 2.22
CA GLU A 196 6.16 10.58 0.88
C GLU A 196 7.15 9.42 0.74
N VAL A 197 7.00 8.60 -0.29
CA VAL A 197 8.02 7.63 -0.73
C VAL A 197 8.58 8.13 -2.05
N ALA A 198 9.73 8.79 -2.02
CA ALA A 198 10.32 9.48 -3.16
C ALA A 198 11.60 8.80 -3.65
N PHE A 199 11.78 8.77 -4.96
CA PHE A 199 13.02 8.30 -5.57
C PHE A 199 14.19 9.17 -5.10
N ASN A 200 15.26 8.50 -4.66
CA ASN A 200 16.48 9.09 -4.15
C ASN A 200 17.57 9.08 -5.23
N ALA A 201 18.17 7.92 -5.49
CA ALA A 201 19.18 7.71 -6.52
C ALA A 201 19.28 6.22 -6.86
N THR A 202 19.76 5.90 -8.06
CA THR A 202 20.14 4.52 -8.43
C THR A 202 21.38 4.06 -7.68
N LYS A 203 21.64 2.75 -7.71
CA LYS A 203 22.90 2.16 -7.24
C LYS A 203 24.16 2.82 -7.85
N ASP A 204 24.07 3.30 -9.08
CA ASP A 204 25.18 3.96 -9.78
C ASP A 204 25.29 5.46 -9.44
N GLY A 205 24.46 5.96 -8.53
CA GLY A 205 24.48 7.33 -8.04
C GLY A 205 23.76 8.35 -8.93
N TYR A 206 23.01 7.90 -9.94
CA TYR A 206 22.20 8.80 -10.75
C TYR A 206 20.86 9.11 -10.07
N ASP A 207 20.49 10.37 -10.08
CA ASP A 207 19.25 10.88 -9.54
C ASP A 207 18.46 11.69 -10.59
N ARG A 208 17.38 12.33 -10.14
CA ARG A 208 16.51 13.16 -10.99
C ARG A 208 17.19 14.43 -11.50
N ASP A 209 18.28 14.87 -10.87
CA ASP A 209 19.00 16.11 -11.17
C ASP A 209 20.37 15.89 -11.83
N SER A 210 20.77 14.63 -11.96
CA SER A 210 22.03 14.24 -12.57
C SER A 210 22.17 14.83 -13.96
N TYR A 211 23.35 15.39 -14.24
CA TYR A 211 23.61 16.09 -15.48
C TYR A 211 25.04 15.90 -15.96
N HIS A 212 25.18 15.65 -17.25
CA HIS A 212 26.45 15.60 -17.96
C HIS A 212 26.38 16.48 -19.21
N GLY A 213 27.40 17.30 -19.46
CA GLY A 213 27.36 18.29 -20.55
C GLY A 213 27.10 17.72 -21.96
N ILE A 214 27.51 16.47 -22.21
CA ILE A 214 27.34 15.79 -23.51
C ILE A 214 26.11 14.88 -23.54
N TYR A 215 25.75 14.26 -22.41
CA TYR A 215 24.77 13.16 -22.37
C TYR A 215 23.48 13.53 -21.62
N GLY A 216 23.42 14.74 -21.06
CA GLY A 216 22.34 15.17 -20.19
C GLY A 216 22.23 14.29 -18.95
N ASN A 217 21.00 14.02 -18.52
CA ASN A 217 20.71 13.07 -17.46
C ASN A 217 20.80 11.63 -17.99
N GLN A 218 21.57 10.77 -17.33
CA GLN A 218 21.82 9.39 -17.78
C GLN A 218 21.04 8.34 -16.97
N LEU A 219 20.11 8.76 -16.10
CA LEU A 219 19.39 7.94 -15.12
C LEU A 219 18.86 6.62 -15.67
N PHE A 220 18.29 6.63 -16.88
CA PHE A 220 17.79 5.42 -17.54
C PHE A 220 18.42 5.16 -18.91
N MET A 221 19.55 5.79 -19.25
CA MET A 221 20.29 5.54 -20.49
C MET A 221 21.19 4.31 -20.35
N ARG A 222 21.04 3.32 -21.24
CA ARG A 222 21.91 2.13 -21.23
C ARG A 222 23.23 2.35 -21.98
N TYR A 223 23.18 3.03 -23.12
CA TYR A 223 24.32 3.25 -24.00
C TYR A 223 24.35 4.69 -24.50
N ARG A 224 25.54 5.27 -24.54
CA ARG A 224 25.74 6.65 -25.02
C ARG A 224 25.74 6.78 -26.55
N LEU A 225 26.13 5.72 -27.26
CA LEU A 225 26.43 5.79 -28.71
C LEU A 225 25.71 4.72 -29.56
N TYR A 226 24.97 3.81 -28.93
CA TYR A 226 24.39 2.64 -29.60
C TYR A 226 22.92 2.44 -29.22
N ASN A 227 22.27 1.48 -29.88
CA ASN A 227 20.83 1.15 -29.80
C ASN A 227 19.88 2.21 -30.34
N THR A 228 18.65 1.76 -30.58
CA THR A 228 17.50 2.63 -30.86
C THR A 228 16.93 3.20 -29.56
N GLY A 229 16.25 4.34 -29.63
CA GLY A 229 15.74 5.06 -28.46
C GLY A 229 14.99 4.15 -27.49
N ILE A 230 13.98 3.43 -27.97
CA ILE A 230 13.16 2.56 -27.11
C ILE A 230 13.97 1.42 -26.46
N ASN A 231 14.95 0.87 -27.19
CA ASN A 231 15.80 -0.22 -26.70
C ASN A 231 16.98 0.27 -25.85
N ASN A 232 17.21 1.58 -25.83
CA ASN A 232 18.29 2.21 -25.07
C ASN A 232 17.84 2.71 -23.68
N LEU A 233 16.56 2.59 -23.36
CA LEU A 233 16.05 2.76 -22.00
C LEU A 233 16.40 1.54 -21.13
N THR A 234 16.64 1.79 -19.84
CA THR A 234 16.93 0.74 -18.86
C THR A 234 15.81 -0.29 -18.78
N THR A 235 16.19 -1.57 -18.83
CA THR A 235 15.28 -2.72 -18.81
C THR A 235 14.73 -2.97 -17.41
N ASP A 236 13.55 -3.56 -17.33
CA ASP A 236 12.84 -3.81 -16.06
C ASP A 236 13.69 -4.51 -15.00
N ASN A 237 14.50 -5.50 -15.37
CA ASN A 237 15.36 -6.22 -14.43
C ASN A 237 16.44 -5.36 -13.74
N ASN A 238 16.70 -4.17 -14.27
CA ASN A 238 17.69 -3.22 -13.75
C ASN A 238 17.03 -1.98 -13.14
N LEU A 239 15.71 -1.96 -13.02
CA LEU A 239 14.96 -0.90 -12.37
C LEU A 239 14.55 -1.36 -10.97
N SER A 240 14.38 -0.39 -10.06
CA SER A 240 13.76 -0.64 -8.76
C SER A 240 12.39 -1.31 -8.93
N SER A 241 12.05 -2.24 -8.04
CA SER A 241 10.74 -2.90 -8.02
C SER A 241 9.59 -1.90 -7.87
N LEU A 242 9.84 -0.75 -7.25
CA LEU A 242 8.88 0.34 -7.12
C LEU A 242 8.63 1.07 -8.45
N ILE A 243 9.59 1.03 -9.38
CA ILE A 243 9.42 1.58 -10.74
C ILE A 243 8.69 0.60 -11.64
N VAL A 244 8.98 -0.70 -11.53
CA VAL A 244 8.38 -1.71 -12.42
C VAL A 244 7.01 -2.16 -11.94
N GLY A 245 6.94 -2.66 -10.71
CA GLY A 245 5.73 -3.26 -10.15
C GLY A 245 4.78 -2.24 -9.56
N GLY A 246 5.30 -1.30 -8.77
CA GLY A 246 4.50 -0.34 -8.01
C GLY A 246 4.82 -0.36 -6.52
N PHE A 247 3.94 0.21 -5.72
CA PHE A 247 4.16 0.38 -4.29
C PHE A 247 2.97 -0.15 -3.48
N SER A 248 3.26 -0.89 -2.42
CA SER A 248 2.27 -1.38 -1.46
C SER A 248 2.39 -0.57 -0.17
N PRO A 249 1.66 0.55 -0.02
CA PRO A 249 1.77 1.40 1.15
C PRO A 249 1.34 0.65 2.40
N LYS A 250 2.24 0.60 3.39
CA LYS A 250 1.99 0.03 4.71
C LYS A 250 2.32 1.07 5.76
N VAL A 251 1.32 1.85 6.16
CA VAL A 251 1.43 2.85 7.22
C VAL A 251 0.43 2.52 8.32
N VAL A 252 0.71 2.97 9.54
CA VAL A 252 -0.17 2.74 10.69
C VAL A 252 -0.35 4.03 11.47
N ILE A 253 -1.59 4.33 11.87
CA ILE A 253 -1.93 5.40 12.82
C ILE A 253 -2.66 4.82 14.04
N ALA A 254 -2.42 5.41 15.20
CA ALA A 254 -3.21 5.17 16.40
C ALA A 254 -4.27 6.27 16.55
N LEU A 255 -5.53 5.85 16.56
CA LEU A 255 -6.67 6.71 16.82
C LEU A 255 -7.12 6.59 18.27
N THR A 256 -7.49 7.73 18.85
CA THR A 256 -8.20 7.80 20.13
C THR A 256 -9.50 8.58 19.98
N ALA A 257 -10.53 8.16 20.71
CA ALA A 257 -11.82 8.85 20.74
C ALA A 257 -12.44 8.81 22.16
N PRO A 258 -13.29 9.79 22.53
CA PRO A 258 -14.06 9.71 23.77
C PRO A 258 -14.95 8.47 23.80
N LYS A 259 -15.14 7.86 24.98
CA LYS A 259 -16.15 6.80 25.16
C LYS A 259 -17.53 7.29 24.73
N GLY A 260 -18.29 6.40 24.11
CA GLY A 260 -19.60 6.72 23.52
C GLY A 260 -19.52 7.36 22.13
N THR A 261 -18.34 7.49 21.53
CA THR A 261 -18.23 7.75 20.08
C THR A 261 -18.75 6.52 19.35
N GLU A 262 -19.74 6.70 18.48
CA GLU A 262 -20.34 5.59 17.71
C GLU A 262 -19.61 5.37 16.39
N GLU A 263 -19.39 6.44 15.63
CA GLU A 263 -18.79 6.38 14.30
C GLU A 263 -17.77 7.50 14.08
N SER A 264 -16.80 7.22 13.21
CA SER A 264 -15.87 8.20 12.66
C SER A 264 -15.46 7.81 11.25
N THR A 265 -14.97 8.76 10.47
CA THR A 265 -14.50 8.51 9.11
C THR A 265 -12.99 8.62 9.02
N VAL A 266 -12.34 7.67 8.35
CA VAL A 266 -10.95 7.77 7.92
C VAL A 266 -10.95 7.88 6.40
N LYS A 267 -10.41 8.98 5.88
CA LYS A 267 -10.15 9.16 4.46
C LYS A 267 -8.71 8.78 4.15
N VAL A 268 -8.52 7.92 3.16
CA VAL A 268 -7.22 7.47 2.64
C VAL A 268 -7.02 8.06 1.26
N GLU A 269 -5.95 8.81 1.09
CA GLU A 269 -5.55 9.39 -0.19
C GLU A 269 -4.22 8.81 -0.64
N TYR A 270 -4.19 8.36 -1.90
CA TYR A 270 -2.99 7.95 -2.58
C TYR A 270 -2.72 8.84 -3.77
N ASN A 271 -1.47 9.24 -3.95
CA ASN A 271 -1.02 9.89 -5.17
C ASN A 271 0.22 9.21 -5.70
N ARG A 272 0.32 9.15 -7.03
CA ARG A 272 1.53 8.74 -7.75
C ARG A 272 1.95 9.87 -8.68
N PHE A 273 3.20 10.31 -8.54
CA PHE A 273 3.80 11.33 -9.39
C PHE A 273 4.76 10.65 -10.35
N ASN A 274 4.49 10.79 -11.65
CA ASN A 274 5.36 10.27 -12.68
C ASN A 274 6.22 11.39 -13.29
N ASP A 275 7.53 11.17 -13.31
CA ASP A 275 8.45 11.95 -14.11
C ASP A 275 8.49 11.40 -15.55
N GLN A 276 8.92 12.23 -16.50
CA GLN A 276 9.18 11.84 -17.88
C GLN A 276 10.68 11.88 -18.12
N TYR A 277 11.30 10.71 -18.22
CA TYR A 277 12.65 10.59 -18.73
C TYR A 277 12.62 10.49 -20.25
N ARG A 278 13.20 11.46 -20.93
CA ARG A 278 13.28 11.55 -22.38
C ARG A 278 14.70 11.25 -22.84
N LEU A 279 14.80 10.48 -23.90
CA LEU A 279 16.05 10.10 -24.55
C LEU A 279 15.97 10.47 -26.02
N ARG A 280 16.95 11.23 -26.53
CA ARG A 280 16.99 11.69 -27.93
C ARG A 280 18.37 11.50 -28.54
N TRP A 281 18.41 11.11 -29.80
CA TRP A 281 19.65 11.03 -30.56
C TRP A 281 20.02 12.43 -31.06
N SER A 282 21.21 12.92 -30.69
CA SER A 282 21.72 14.24 -31.10
C SER A 282 22.27 14.25 -32.53
N GLY A 283 22.49 13.07 -33.12
CA GLY A 283 23.23 12.88 -34.37
C GLY A 283 24.49 12.05 -34.17
N THR A 284 25.13 12.17 -33.01
CA THR A 284 26.38 11.48 -32.63
C THR A 284 26.29 10.71 -31.32
N GLU A 285 25.42 11.13 -30.40
CA GLU A 285 25.21 10.46 -29.11
C GLU A 285 23.76 10.55 -28.62
N TRP A 286 23.45 9.79 -27.59
CA TRP A 286 22.21 9.90 -26.85
C TRP A 286 22.30 11.00 -25.80
N TYR A 287 21.26 11.82 -25.74
CA TYR A 287 21.06 12.86 -24.74
C TYR A 287 19.79 12.58 -23.95
N GLY A 288 19.91 12.50 -22.63
CA GLY A 288 18.80 12.24 -21.73
C GLY A 288 18.35 13.48 -20.94
N GLU A 289 17.06 13.57 -20.63
CA GLU A 289 16.44 14.65 -19.87
C GLU A 289 15.40 14.05 -18.91
N ASN A 290 15.30 14.54 -17.69
CA ASN A 290 14.25 14.12 -16.77
C ASN A 290 13.33 15.30 -16.42
N ASN A 291 12.08 15.25 -16.87
CA ASN A 291 11.06 16.27 -16.58
C ASN A 291 10.22 15.84 -15.39
N ARG A 292 10.18 16.68 -14.35
CA ARG A 292 9.54 16.37 -13.08
C ARG A 292 8.02 16.47 -13.13
N ASN A 293 7.34 15.56 -12.42
CA ASN A 293 5.89 15.61 -12.17
C ASN A 293 5.04 15.78 -13.44
N SER A 294 5.47 15.11 -14.52
CA SER A 294 4.80 15.15 -15.83
C SER A 294 3.37 14.62 -15.81
N ARG A 295 3.06 13.70 -14.88
CA ARG A 295 1.72 13.14 -14.67
C ARG A 295 1.50 12.88 -13.17
N ILE A 296 0.27 13.10 -12.73
CA ILE A 296 -0.17 12.84 -11.35
C ILE A 296 -1.44 12.02 -11.43
N ASP A 297 -1.44 10.87 -10.77
CA ASP A 297 -2.62 10.02 -10.62
C ASP A 297 -3.00 9.94 -9.14
N SER A 298 -4.29 9.84 -8.83
CA SER A 298 -4.78 9.88 -7.44
C SER A 298 -6.00 9.00 -7.18
N SER A 299 -6.15 8.53 -5.96
CA SER A 299 -7.38 7.94 -5.41
C SER A 299 -7.64 8.54 -4.03
N SER A 300 -8.92 8.63 -3.67
CA SER A 300 -9.38 9.18 -2.40
C SER A 300 -10.59 8.36 -1.94
N GLU A 301 -10.37 7.48 -0.99
CA GLU A 301 -11.40 6.57 -0.47
C GLU A 301 -11.71 6.89 0.98
N SER A 302 -12.99 6.85 1.34
CA SER A 302 -13.45 7.10 2.72
C SER A 302 -13.96 5.81 3.34
N PHE A 303 -13.63 5.58 4.61
CA PHE A 303 -14.07 4.42 5.38
C PHE A 303 -14.72 4.87 6.67
N ILE A 304 -15.87 4.28 7.00
CA ILE A 304 -16.59 4.47 8.24
C ILE A 304 -16.09 3.43 9.23
N LEU A 305 -15.59 3.89 10.37
CA LEU A 305 -15.24 3.08 11.53
C LEU A 305 -16.41 3.12 12.49
N ASN A 306 -17.08 1.99 12.68
CA ASN A 306 -18.12 1.84 13.69
C ASN A 306 -17.49 1.32 14.99
N TRP A 307 -17.24 2.23 15.93
CA TRP A 307 -16.59 1.93 17.21
C TRP A 307 -17.43 1.03 18.12
N LYS A 308 -18.76 1.04 17.96
CA LYS A 308 -19.68 0.24 18.77
C LYS A 308 -19.73 -1.21 18.31
N ASN A 309 -19.72 -1.43 16.99
CA ASN A 309 -19.83 -2.75 16.37
C ASN A 309 -18.47 -3.33 15.95
N HIS A 310 -17.41 -2.54 16.04
CA HIS A 310 -16.04 -2.89 15.64
C HIS A 310 -15.91 -3.27 14.17
N THR A 311 -16.63 -2.56 13.29
CA THR A 311 -16.63 -2.78 11.85
C THR A 311 -16.04 -1.61 11.09
N VAL A 312 -15.50 -1.91 9.91
CA VAL A 312 -15.03 -0.96 8.92
C VAL A 312 -15.83 -1.19 7.65
N GLU A 313 -16.34 -0.11 7.06
CA GLU A 313 -17.08 -0.15 5.81
C GLU A 313 -16.60 0.99 4.91
N HIS A 314 -16.33 0.69 3.65
CA HIS A 314 -16.07 1.70 2.62
C HIS A 314 -17.35 2.52 2.40
N ALA A 315 -17.21 3.84 2.48
CA ALA A 315 -18.27 4.77 2.16
C ALA A 315 -18.36 4.90 0.64
N GLY A 316 -19.01 3.93 0.00
CA GLY A 316 -19.37 4.01 -1.42
C GLY A 316 -20.29 5.21 -1.67
N TYR A 317 -20.07 5.92 -2.78
CA TYR A 317 -21.00 6.91 -3.32
C TYR A 317 -22.05 6.24 -4.22
#